data_AF-A0A9W7CQM1-F1
#
_entry.id   AF-A0A9W7CQM1-F1
#
_cell.length_a   1.000
_cell.length_b   1.000
_cell.length_c   1.000
_cell.angle_alpha   90.00
_cell.angle_beta   90.00
_cell.angle_gamma   90.00
#
_symmetry.space_group_name_H-M   'P 1'
#
loop_
_entity.id
_entity.type
_entity.pdbx_description
1 polymer ?
#
loop_
_entity_poly.entity_id
_entity_poly.type
_entity_poly.pdbx_seq_one_letter_code
_entity_poly.pdbx_strand_id
1 'polypeptide(L)'
;MREVSVATTVPQTFWEGPTVPRAMAIYLREPVYVWDIGIADSAYPQQYAYRPITMDNGDHHETGVVTPLTKDRVQDVLEAYYNHHVQPTMLLLKHSKGHFYGVQYGDTFHEWHAKQNSEMRERLDQVHAGLGLPTLPSDGCGP
;
A
#
# COMPACT_ATOMS: atom_id res chain seq x y z
N MET A 1 -14.88 -8.06 -35.51
CA MET A 1 -14.47 -9.16 -34.62
C MET A 1 -12.99 -8.97 -34.34
N ARG A 2 -12.60 -8.57 -33.12
CA ARG A 2 -11.19 -8.38 -32.77
C ARG A 2 -10.58 -9.75 -32.48
N GLU A 3 -9.65 -10.20 -33.30
CA GLU A 3 -8.80 -11.35 -32.98
C GLU A 3 -7.90 -10.97 -31.80
N VAL A 4 -8.27 -11.40 -30.60
CA VAL A 4 -7.36 -11.37 -29.45
C VAL A 4 -7.00 -12.81 -29.16
N SER A 5 -5.84 -13.22 -29.67
CA SER A 5 -5.25 -14.51 -29.34
C SER A 5 -4.79 -14.51 -27.88
N VAL A 6 -5.30 -15.45 -27.08
CA VAL A 6 -4.89 -15.73 -25.70
C VAL A 6 -3.41 -16.13 -25.61
N ALA A 7 -2.77 -16.47 -26.74
CA ALA A 7 -1.37 -16.88 -26.81
C ALA A 7 -0.37 -15.73 -26.99
N THR A 8 -0.81 -14.47 -26.92
CA THR A 8 0.11 -13.33 -27.03
C THR A 8 0.81 -13.13 -25.69
N THR A 9 2.09 -13.50 -25.60
CA THR A 9 2.91 -13.24 -24.41
C THR A 9 2.97 -11.74 -24.18
N VAL A 10 2.23 -11.27 -23.19
CA VAL A 10 2.29 -9.90 -22.71
C VAL A 10 3.75 -9.63 -22.30
N PRO A 11 4.40 -8.55 -22.78
CA PRO A 11 5.73 -8.20 -22.30
C PRO A 11 5.71 -8.19 -20.77
N GLN A 12 6.64 -8.88 -20.10
CA GLN A 12 6.69 -8.92 -18.63
C GLN A 12 6.82 -7.51 -18.00
N THR A 13 7.13 -6.49 -18.80
CA THR A 13 7.14 -5.08 -18.42
C THR A 13 5.75 -4.43 -18.39
N PHE A 14 4.69 -5.16 -18.76
CA PHE A 14 3.33 -4.64 -18.91
C PHE A 14 2.47 -4.98 -17.68
N TRP A 15 2.92 -4.54 -16.51
CA TRP A 15 2.04 -4.33 -15.36
C TRP A 15 2.15 -2.85 -15.02
N GLU A 16 0.98 -2.18 -14.92
CA GLU A 16 0.74 -0.74 -15.07
C GLU A 16 1.52 0.20 -14.13
N GLY A 17 2.84 0.25 -14.26
CA GLY A 17 3.73 1.21 -13.60
C GLY A 17 3.37 1.50 -12.14
N PRO A 18 3.63 2.73 -11.65
CA PRO A 18 3.16 3.15 -10.32
C PRO A 18 1.64 3.39 -10.24
N THR A 19 0.89 3.19 -11.32
CA THR A 19 -0.54 3.57 -11.41
C THR A 19 -1.43 2.59 -10.64
N VAL A 20 -1.20 1.29 -10.76
CA VAL A 20 -2.00 0.29 -10.03
C VAL A 20 -1.84 0.40 -8.52
N PRO A 21 -0.62 0.47 -7.94
CA PRO A 21 -0.49 0.64 -6.50
C PRO A 21 -1.07 1.96 -5.98
N ARG A 22 -1.07 3.04 -6.78
CA ARG A 22 -1.77 4.29 -6.46
C ARG A 22 -3.29 4.09 -6.41
N ALA A 23 -3.87 3.43 -7.41
CA ALA A 23 -5.30 3.14 -7.43
C ALA A 23 -5.71 2.22 -6.26
N MET A 24 -4.87 1.22 -5.94
CA MET A 24 -5.05 0.36 -4.78
C MET A 24 -5.04 1.17 -3.48
N ALA A 25 -4.09 2.07 -3.30
CA ALA A 25 -4.01 2.89 -2.09
C ALA A 25 -5.25 3.79 -1.91
N ILE A 26 -5.78 4.36 -3.00
CA ILE A 26 -7.05 5.11 -2.97
C ILE A 26 -8.22 4.18 -2.61
N TYR A 27 -8.32 3.02 -3.26
CA TYR A 27 -9.43 2.08 -3.07
C TYR A 27 -9.46 1.48 -1.65
N LEU A 28 -8.31 1.01 -1.17
CA LEU A 28 -8.17 0.40 0.15
C LEU A 28 -8.29 1.42 1.28
N ARG A 29 -8.07 2.71 0.98
CA ARG A 29 -7.97 3.77 1.99
C ARG A 29 -6.82 3.53 2.97
N GLU A 30 -5.76 2.91 2.47
CA GLU A 30 -4.58 2.49 3.23
C GLU A 30 -3.31 2.70 2.40
N PRO A 31 -2.16 2.95 3.03
CA PRO A 31 -0.89 2.96 2.33
C PRO A 31 -0.55 1.55 1.82
N VAL A 32 -0.01 1.48 0.60
CA VAL A 32 0.60 0.26 0.06
C VAL A 32 2.10 0.46 0.02
N TYR A 33 2.84 -0.38 0.73
CA TYR A 33 4.30 -0.32 0.73
C TYR A 33 4.87 -1.30 -0.30
N VAL A 34 5.70 -0.80 -1.21
CA VAL A 34 6.33 -1.60 -2.26
C VAL A 34 7.82 -1.66 -2.04
N TRP A 35 8.36 -2.87 -1.93
CA TRP A 35 9.80 -3.12 -1.98
C TRP A 35 10.19 -3.32 -3.43
N ASP A 36 10.70 -2.25 -4.04
CA ASP A 36 11.26 -2.29 -5.38
C ASP A 36 12.65 -2.94 -5.33
N ILE A 37 12.77 -4.15 -5.88
CA ILE A 37 14.00 -4.93 -5.87
C ILE A 37 14.66 -4.81 -7.23
N GLY A 38 15.77 -4.06 -7.23
CA GLY A 38 16.62 -3.86 -8.40
C GLY A 38 17.35 -5.13 -8.83
N ILE A 39 18.00 -5.06 -9.98
CA ILE A 39 18.71 -6.21 -10.59
C ILE A 39 19.86 -6.72 -9.68
N ALA A 40 20.45 -5.84 -8.87
CA ALA A 40 21.50 -6.18 -7.89
C ALA A 40 20.94 -6.64 -6.53
N ASP A 41 19.67 -7.06 -6.47
CA ASP A 41 18.95 -7.51 -5.26
C ASP A 41 18.90 -6.47 -4.12
N SER A 42 19.11 -5.19 -4.48
CA SER A 42 18.96 -4.06 -3.57
C SER A 42 17.48 -3.64 -3.52
N ALA A 43 16.94 -3.50 -2.32
CA ALA A 43 15.56 -3.10 -2.10
C ALA A 43 15.43 -1.58 -1.86
N TYR A 44 14.48 -0.96 -2.54
CA TYR A 44 14.14 0.45 -2.46
C TYR A 44 12.67 0.59 -2.03
N PRO A 45 12.39 0.74 -0.73
CA PRO A 45 11.03 0.83 -0.23
C PRO A 45 10.32 2.12 -0.68
N GLN A 46 9.08 1.98 -1.11
CA GLN A 46 8.23 3.08 -1.57
C GLN A 46 6.88 3.01 -0.85
N GLN A 47 6.35 4.15 -0.44
CA GLN A 47 5.00 4.26 0.10
C GLN A 47 4.07 4.84 -0.95
N TYR A 48 3.06 4.07 -1.31
CA TYR A 48 1.93 4.52 -2.10
C TYR A 48 0.81 4.91 -1.15
N ALA A 49 0.25 6.10 -1.32
CA ALA A 49 -0.84 6.61 -0.49
C ALA A 49 -1.80 7.40 -1.36
N TYR A 50 -2.85 7.95 -0.76
CA TYR A 50 -3.75 8.90 -1.42
C TYR A 50 -3.75 10.22 -0.66
N ARG A 51 -4.09 11.31 -1.36
CA ARG A 51 -4.37 12.60 -0.74
C ARG A 51 -5.47 13.33 -1.50
N PRO A 52 -6.30 14.12 -0.81
CA PRO A 52 -7.17 15.08 -1.49
C PRO A 52 -6.31 16.21 -2.09
N ILE A 53 -6.70 16.66 -3.27
CA ILE A 53 -6.23 17.91 -3.89
C ILE A 53 -7.44 18.78 -4.18
N THR A 54 -7.31 20.08 -3.95
CA THR A 54 -8.30 21.07 -4.36
C THR A 54 -7.90 21.58 -5.74
N MET A 55 -8.80 21.43 -6.71
CA MET A 55 -8.64 21.94 -8.06
C MET A 55 -8.91 23.46 -8.10
N ASP A 56 -8.47 24.13 -9.15
CA ASP A 56 -8.62 25.59 -9.30
C ASP A 56 -10.10 26.05 -9.31
N ASN A 57 -11.02 25.15 -9.67
CA ASN A 57 -12.46 25.40 -9.66
C ASN A 57 -13.11 25.18 -8.28
N GLY A 58 -12.35 24.81 -7.25
CA GLY A 58 -12.83 24.51 -5.91
C GLY A 58 -13.25 23.06 -5.69
N ASP A 59 -13.23 22.21 -6.72
CA ASP A 59 -13.56 20.79 -6.57
C ASP A 59 -12.47 20.02 -5.80
N HIS A 60 -12.89 19.01 -5.05
CA HIS A 60 -11.97 18.08 -4.40
C HIS A 60 -11.80 16.83 -5.25
N HIS A 61 -10.55 16.46 -5.52
CA HIS A 61 -10.20 15.23 -6.21
C HIS A 61 -9.19 14.44 -5.40
N GLU A 62 -9.36 13.13 -5.33
CA GLU A 62 -8.39 12.27 -4.67
C GLU A 62 -7.39 11.74 -5.66
N THR A 63 -6.11 11.88 -5.33
CA THR A 63 -5.03 11.41 -6.18
C THR A 63 -4.08 10.53 -5.41
N GLY A 64 -3.57 9.50 -6.09
CA GLY A 64 -2.57 8.60 -5.55
C GLY A 64 -1.19 9.23 -5.63
N VAL A 65 -0.42 9.13 -4.56
CA VAL A 65 0.94 9.64 -4.47
C VAL A 65 1.91 8.51 -4.19
N VAL A 66 3.17 8.70 -4.57
CA VAL A 66 4.27 7.79 -4.25
C VAL A 66 5.40 8.56 -3.59
N THR A 67 5.90 8.04 -2.48
CA THR A 67 7.00 8.61 -1.72
C THR A 67 8.07 7.53 -1.50
N PRO A 68 9.29 7.68 -2.04
CA PRO A 68 10.42 6.84 -1.65
C PRO A 68 10.70 6.99 -0.16
N LEU A 69 10.96 5.88 0.53
CA LEU A 69 11.25 5.89 1.96
C LEU A 69 12.75 5.77 2.22
N THR A 70 13.25 6.56 3.17
CA THR A 70 14.58 6.37 3.73
C THR A 70 14.60 5.15 4.64
N LYS A 71 15.79 4.59 4.89
CA LYS A 71 15.95 3.43 5.78
C LYS A 71 15.34 3.67 7.16
N ASP A 72 15.65 4.82 7.77
CA ASP A 72 15.15 5.19 9.09
C ASP A 72 13.62 5.27 9.09
N ARG A 73 13.05 5.88 8.05
CA ARG A 73 11.60 5.99 7.93
C ARG A 73 10.92 4.63 7.78
N VAL A 74 11.51 3.70 7.03
CA VAL A 74 11.00 2.33 6.89
C VAL A 74 10.98 1.63 8.25
N GLN A 75 12.04 1.80 9.04
CA GLN A 75 12.10 1.23 10.37
C GLN A 75 11.00 1.79 11.27
N ASP A 76 10.85 3.11 11.34
CA ASP A 76 9.80 3.77 12.14
C ASP A 76 8.40 3.25 11.78
N VAL A 77 8.14 3.12 10.48
CA VAL A 77 6.86 2.62 9.95
C VAL A 77 6.61 1.20 10.42
N LEU A 78 7.55 0.28 10.16
CA LEU A 78 7.40 -1.14 10.51
C LEU A 78 7.29 -1.34 12.03
N GLU A 79 8.04 -0.58 12.82
CA GLU A 79 7.96 -0.59 14.28
C GLU A 79 6.60 -0.10 14.78
N ALA A 80 6.03 0.94 14.16
CA ALA A 80 4.69 1.42 14.51
C ALA A 80 3.62 0.34 14.29
N TYR A 81 3.65 -0.34 13.14
CA TYR A 81 2.74 -1.46 12.85
C TYR A 81 2.91 -2.61 13.84
N TYR A 82 4.16 -3.00 14.12
CA TYR A 82 4.48 -4.07 15.06
C TYR A 82 3.95 -3.78 16.47
N ASN A 83 4.19 -2.58 16.99
CA ASN A 83 3.79 -2.19 18.34
C ASN A 83 2.26 -2.12 18.53
N HIS A 84 1.51 -1.89 17.45
CA HIS A 84 0.04 -1.90 17.46
C HIS A 84 -0.56 -3.25 17.05
N HIS A 85 0.29 -4.25 16.80
CA HIS A 85 -0.11 -5.60 16.38
C HIS A 85 -1.03 -5.59 15.15
N VAL A 86 -0.71 -4.75 14.17
CA VAL A 86 -1.39 -4.65 12.87
C VAL A 86 -0.40 -4.84 11.75
N GLN A 87 -0.87 -5.27 10.57
CA GLN A 87 0.00 -5.59 9.44
C GLN A 87 -0.22 -4.61 8.30
N PRO A 88 0.84 -3.99 7.76
CA PRO A 88 0.71 -3.12 6.60
C PRO A 88 0.37 -3.90 5.33
N THR A 89 -0.22 -3.26 4.34
CA THR A 89 -0.30 -3.84 2.99
C THR A 89 1.07 -3.71 2.31
N MET A 90 1.74 -4.84 2.03
CA MET A 90 3.08 -4.87 1.44
C MET A 90 3.14 -5.70 0.15
N LEU A 91 3.89 -5.20 -0.82
CA LEU A 91 4.19 -5.88 -2.09
C LEU A 91 5.70 -5.88 -2.35
N LEU A 92 6.21 -6.90 -3.05
CA LEU A 92 7.56 -6.91 -3.60
C LEU A 92 7.48 -6.78 -5.12
N LEU A 93 8.24 -5.86 -5.71
CA LEU A 93 8.42 -5.74 -7.14
C LEU A 93 9.81 -6.23 -7.52
N LYS A 94 9.91 -7.45 -8.08
CA LYS A 94 11.20 -7.97 -8.56
C LYS A 94 11.36 -7.71 -10.05
N HIS A 95 12.31 -6.85 -10.40
CA HIS A 95 12.54 -6.47 -11.81
C HIS A 95 13.00 -7.66 -12.67
N SER A 96 13.60 -8.68 -12.06
CA SER A 96 13.97 -9.93 -12.74
C SER A 96 12.79 -10.85 -13.07
N LYS A 97 11.60 -10.59 -12.50
CA LYS A 97 10.40 -11.43 -12.62
C LYS A 97 9.21 -10.70 -13.24
N GLY A 98 9.23 -9.36 -13.26
CA GLY A 98 8.25 -8.53 -13.96
C GLY A 98 6.83 -8.56 -13.38
N HIS A 99 6.67 -8.88 -12.09
CA HIS A 99 5.38 -8.81 -11.42
C HIS A 99 5.52 -8.52 -9.91
N PHE A 100 4.41 -8.06 -9.32
CA PHE A 100 4.29 -7.87 -7.88
C PHE A 100 4.05 -9.22 -7.18
N TYR A 101 4.66 -9.39 -6.02
CA TYR A 101 4.39 -10.46 -5.08
C TYR A 101 3.70 -9.89 -3.85
N GLY A 102 2.56 -10.46 -3.47
CA GLY A 102 1.96 -10.18 -2.17
C GLY A 102 2.80 -10.73 -1.04
N VAL A 103 2.90 -9.98 0.06
CA VAL A 103 3.48 -10.49 1.31
C VAL A 103 2.39 -11.16 2.12
N GLN A 104 2.61 -12.44 2.46
CA GLN A 104 1.75 -13.16 3.39
C GLN A 104 2.43 -13.21 4.76
N TYR A 105 1.67 -12.90 5.81
CA TYR A 105 2.20 -12.78 7.17
C TYR A 105 2.06 -14.05 8.03
N GLY A 106 1.49 -15.11 7.47
CA GLY A 106 1.24 -16.37 8.18
C GLY A 106 0.32 -16.18 9.39
N ASP A 107 0.47 -17.05 10.39
CA ASP A 107 -0.42 -17.13 11.57
C ASP A 107 -0.30 -15.95 12.53
N THR A 108 0.76 -15.14 12.41
CA THR A 108 1.00 -13.93 13.22
C THR A 108 -0.22 -13.03 13.27
N PHE A 109 -0.93 -12.89 12.14
CA PHE A 109 -2.14 -12.08 12.04
C PHE A 109 -3.25 -12.59 12.97
N HIS A 110 -3.50 -13.90 12.96
CA HIS A 110 -4.55 -14.52 13.77
C HIS A 110 -4.21 -14.42 15.26
N GLU A 111 -2.95 -14.64 15.63
CA GLU A 111 -2.50 -14.49 17.01
C GLU A 111 -2.65 -13.07 17.54
N TRP A 112 -2.26 -12.08 16.73
CA TRP A 112 -2.36 -10.67 17.10
C TRP A 112 -3.80 -10.24 17.26
N HIS A 113 -4.69 -10.64 16.35
CA HIS A 113 -6.10 -10.30 16.46
C HIS A 113 -6.78 -10.97 17.66
N ALA A 114 -6.42 -12.22 17.98
CA ALA A 114 -7.01 -12.94 19.11
C ALA A 114 -6.65 -12.37 20.48
N LYS A 115 -5.51 -11.67 20.59
CA LYS A 115 -4.97 -11.15 21.87
C LYS A 115 -5.43 -9.73 22.21
N GLN A 116 -6.10 -9.04 21.29
CA GLN A 116 -6.41 -7.61 21.42
C GLN A 116 -7.89 -7.38 21.69
N ASN A 117 -8.19 -6.40 22.55
CA ASN A 117 -9.55 -6.02 22.93
C ASN A 117 -10.16 -4.96 22.00
N SER A 118 -9.38 -4.42 21.05
CA SER A 118 -9.83 -3.42 20.07
C SER A 118 -9.79 -3.97 18.65
N GLU A 119 -10.70 -3.46 17.82
CA GLU A 119 -10.80 -3.83 16.41
C GLU A 119 -9.51 -3.50 15.66
N MET A 120 -9.18 -4.32 14.67
CA MET A 120 -7.96 -4.12 13.87
C MET A 120 -7.95 -2.75 13.18
N ARG A 121 -9.10 -2.31 12.65
CA ARG A 121 -9.24 -1.03 11.95
C ARG A 121 -8.86 0.15 12.85
N GLU A 122 -9.32 0.14 14.11
CA GLU A 122 -9.00 1.19 15.08
C GLU A 122 -7.50 1.28 15.35
N ARG A 123 -6.84 0.13 15.53
CA ARG A 123 -5.39 0.06 15.74
C ARG A 123 -4.61 0.51 14.51
N LEU A 124 -5.12 0.20 13.32
CA LEU A 124 -4.54 0.65 12.06
C LEU A 124 -4.66 2.16 11.88
N ASP A 125 -5.81 2.75 12.23
CA ASP A 125 -6.00 4.21 12.22
C ASP A 125 -5.09 4.91 13.22
N GLN A 126 -4.82 4.33 14.40
CA GLN A 126 -3.84 4.86 15.35
C GLN A 126 -2.43 4.91 14.76
N VAL A 127 -2.00 3.84 14.07
CA VAL A 127 -0.72 3.81 13.36
C VAL A 127 -0.68 4.88 12.27
N HIS A 128 -1.71 4.95 11.44
CA HIS A 128 -1.78 5.92 10.35
C HIS A 128 -1.73 7.37 10.85
N ALA A 129 -2.50 7.70 11.89
CA ALA A 129 -2.49 9.02 12.52
C ALA A 129 -1.10 9.36 13.06
N GLY A 130 -0.44 8.44 13.76
CA GLY A 130 0.92 8.62 14.27
C GLY A 130 1.98 8.81 13.18
N LEU A 131 1.74 8.24 11.99
CA LEU A 131 2.62 8.37 10.83
C LEU A 131 2.27 9.57 9.93
N GLY A 132 1.21 10.33 10.24
CA GLY A 132 0.74 11.45 9.41
C GLY A 132 0.06 11.01 8.11
N LEU A 133 -0.50 9.81 8.09
CA LEU A 133 -1.22 9.23 6.96
C LEU A 133 -2.73 9.48 7.07
N PRO A 134 -3.47 9.46 5.95
CA PRO A 134 -4.93 9.53 5.99
C PRO A 134 -5.53 8.39 6.83
N THR A 135 -6.48 8.73 7.70
CA THR A 135 -7.32 7.79 8.45
C THR A 135 -8.74 7.85 7.93
N LEU A 136 -9.49 6.76 8.12
CA LEU A 136 -10.92 6.79 7.86
C LEU A 136 -11.64 7.52 9.01
N PRO A 137 -12.67 8.34 8.72
CA PRO A 137 -13.52 8.87 9.77
C PRO A 137 -14.22 7.71 10.51
N SER A 138 -14.33 7.82 11.83
CA SER A 138 -14.97 6.82 12.72
C SER A 138 -16.43 6.54 12.37
N ASP A 139 -17.07 7.45 11.63
CA ASP A 139 -18.52 7.52 11.47
C ASP A 139 -19.00 6.75 10.22
N GLY A 140 -18.10 5.99 9.58
CA GLY A 140 -18.34 5.38 8.28
C GLY A 140 -18.38 6.44 7.18
N CYS A 141 -18.42 5.98 5.93
CA CYS A 141 -18.60 6.86 4.77
C CYS A 141 -19.83 7.76 5.00
N GLY A 142 -19.60 9.05 5.27
CA GLY A 142 -20.65 10.05 5.17
C GLY A 142 -21.17 10.10 3.73
N PRO A 143 -22.46 10.46 3.54
CA PRO A 143 -23.15 10.36 2.25
C PRO A 143 -22.47 11.13 1.12
#